data_AF-A0A259LNX5-F1
#
_entry.id   AF-A0A259LNX5-F1
#
_cell.length_a   1.000
_cell.length_b   1.000
_cell.length_c   1.000
_cell.angle_alpha   90.00
_cell.angle_beta   90.00
_cell.angle_gamma   90.00
#
_symmetry.space_group_name_H-M   'P 1'
#
loop_
_entity.id
_entity.type
_entity.pdbx_description
1 polymer ?
#
loop_
_entity_poly.entity_id
_entity_poly.type
_entity_poly.pdbx_seq_one_letter_code
_entity_poly.pdbx_strand_id
1 'polypeptide(L)' 'LTERDVPDYLDVDNSKLTATFVRTPSLGDVPYPVIMEPNLVVEFYAKN' A
#
# COMPACT_ATOMS: atom_id res chain seq x y z
N LEU A 1 -6.64 12.46 -10.38
CA LEU A 1 -5.34 11.82 -10.69
C LEU A 1 -5.57 10.32 -10.70
N THR A 2 -4.96 9.64 -11.65
CA THR A 2 -5.15 8.21 -11.93
C THR A 2 -4.71 7.38 -10.73
N GLU A 3 -5.53 6.42 -10.29
CA GLU A 3 -5.24 5.41 -9.24
C GLU A 3 -4.04 4.49 -9.56
N ARG A 4 -3.23 4.85 -10.55
CA ARG A 4 -2.12 4.08 -11.13
C ARG A 4 -0.78 4.82 -11.13
N ASP A 5 -0.69 5.96 -10.45
CA ASP A 5 0.59 6.63 -10.26
C ASP A 5 1.48 5.79 -9.32
N VAL A 6 2.81 5.83 -9.53
CA VAL A 6 3.76 5.09 -8.71
C VAL A 6 3.71 5.64 -7.27
N PRO A 7 3.42 4.82 -6.25
CA PRO A 7 3.41 5.29 -4.88
C PRO A 7 4.80 5.73 -4.40
N ASP A 8 4.86 6.76 -3.55
CA ASP A 8 6.12 7.35 -3.05
C ASP A 8 7.04 6.37 -2.28
N TYR A 9 6.50 5.23 -1.84
CA TYR A 9 7.29 4.16 -1.21
C TYR A 9 7.97 3.23 -2.22
N LEU A 10 7.79 3.47 -3.52
CA LEU A 10 8.43 2.77 -4.64
C LEU A 10 9.18 3.75 -5.53
N ASP A 11 10.45 3.46 -5.80
CA ASP A 11 11.20 4.08 -6.88
C ASP A 11 11.27 3.10 -8.06
N VAL A 12 10.69 3.46 -9.21
CA VAL A 12 10.48 2.56 -10.36
C VAL A 12 11.21 3.09 -11.59
N ASP A 13 12.20 2.33 -12.06
CA ASP A 13 12.84 2.53 -13.36
C ASP A 13 12.10 1.71 -14.42
N ASN A 14 11.18 2.35 -15.14
CA ASN A 14 10.37 1.73 -16.18
C ASN A 14 11.16 1.30 -17.42
N SER A 15 12.38 1.83 -17.63
CA SER A 15 13.23 1.45 -18.76
C SER A 15 13.97 0.14 -18.49
N LYS A 16 14.42 -0.04 -17.25
CA LYS A 16 15.12 -1.25 -16.81
C LYS A 16 14.20 -2.31 -16.20
N LEU A 17 12.92 -1.99 -16.00
CA LEU A 17 11.94 -2.85 -15.32
C LEU A 17 12.41 -3.25 -13.92
N THR A 18 12.95 -2.29 -13.17
CA THR A 18 13.42 -2.48 -11.80
C THR A 18 12.68 -1.56 -10.84
N ALA A 19 12.46 -1.99 -9.60
CA ALA A 19 11.86 -1.18 -8.55
C ALA A 19 12.62 -1.32 -7.23
N THR A 20 12.71 -0.23 -6.48
CA THR A 20 13.29 -0.17 -5.14
C THR A 20 12.20 0.14 -4.12
N PHE A 21 12.12 -0.68 -3.07
CA PHE A 21 11.24 -0.43 -1.93
C PHE A 21 11.94 0.55 -0.97
N VAL A 22 11.53 1.82 -1.03
CA VAL A 22 12.24 2.92 -0.35
C VAL A 22 11.90 2.95 1.15
N ARG A 23 10.65 2.67 1.50
CA ARG A 23 10.17 2.67 2.88
C ARG A 23 8.96 1.78 3.06
N THR A 24 8.71 1.35 4.29
CA THR A 24 7.43 0.75 4.66
C THR A 24 6.32 1.80 4.59
N PRO A 25 5.20 1.56 3.86
CA PRO A 25 4.08 2.48 3.84
C PRO A 25 3.32 2.46 5.16
N SER A 26 2.75 3.61 5.53
CA SER A 26 1.68 3.67 6.51
C SER A 26 0.37 3.18 5.90
N LEU A 27 -0.63 2.89 6.73
CA LEU A 27 -1.93 2.42 6.24
C LEU A 27 -2.60 3.45 5.31
N GLY A 28 -2.39 4.75 5.53
CA GLY A 28 -2.94 5.79 4.67
C GLY A 28 -2.22 5.95 3.33
N ASP A 29 -0.98 5.47 3.22
CA ASP A 29 -0.22 5.51 1.96
C ASP A 29 -0.70 4.43 0.97
N VAL A 30 -1.40 3.39 1.45
CA VAL A 30 -1.86 2.28 0.63
C VAL A 30 -3.23 2.61 0.02
N PRO A 31 -3.38 2.58 -1.31
CA PRO A 31 -4.66 2.85 -1.96
C PRO A 31 -5.59 1.64 -1.82
N TYR A 32 -6.25 1.53 -0.67
CA TYR A 32 -7.27 0.50 -0.46
C TYR A 32 -8.49 0.76 -1.37
N PRO A 33 -9.10 -0.30 -1.93
CA PRO A 33 -10.25 -0.16 -2.83
C PRO A 33 -11.52 0.37 -2.14
N VAL A 34 -11.53 0.39 -0.81
CA VAL A 34 -12.60 0.92 0.06
C VAL A 34 -11.97 1.58 1.28
N ILE A 35 -12.76 2.32 2.05
CA ILE A 35 -12.31 2.86 3.35
C ILE A 35 -11.93 1.70 4.26
N MET A 36 -10.65 1.63 4.60
CA MET A 36 -10.08 0.55 5.42
C MET A 36 -10.24 0.88 6.91
N GLU A 37 -10.80 -0.06 7.66
CA GLU A 37 -10.90 -0.02 9.13
C GLU A 37 -10.02 -1.15 9.72
N PRO A 38 -8.73 -0.87 10.02
CA PRO A 38 -7.76 -1.91 10.37
C PRO A 38 -8.09 -2.69 11.65
N ASN A 39 -8.79 -2.05 12.60
CA ASN A 39 -9.21 -2.69 13.85
C ASN A 39 -10.19 -3.85 13.59
N LEU A 40 -11.07 -3.74 12.59
CA LEU A 40 -12.03 -4.80 12.28
C LEU A 40 -11.33 -6.08 11.82
N VAL A 41 -10.18 -5.97 11.13
CA VAL A 41 -9.36 -7.12 10.74
C VAL A 41 -8.76 -7.81 11.96
N VAL A 42 -8.21 -7.03 12.89
CA VAL A 42 -7.65 -7.56 14.15
C VAL A 42 -8.74 -8.26 14.95
N GLU A 43 -9.90 -7.64 15.11
CA GLU A 43 -11.05 -8.20 15.82
C GLU A 43 -11.57 -9.51 15.19
N PHE A 44 -11.55 -9.62 13.86
CA PHE A 44 -11.96 -10.83 13.14
C PHE A 44 -11.02 -12.00 13.45
N TYR A 45 -9.71 -11.79 13.42
CA TYR A 45 -8.71 -12.85 13.64
C TYR A 45 -8.42 -13.14 15.12
N ALA A 46 -8.71 -12.22 16.04
CA ALA A 46 -8.46 -12.38 17.48
C ALA A 46 -9.46 -13.30 18.19
N LYS A 47 -10.55 -13.70 17.54
CA LYS A 47 -11.58 -14.61 18.12
C LYS A 47 -11.26 -16.11 17.93
N ASN A 48 -10.01 -16.46 17.64
CA ASN A 48 -9.55 -17.85 17.51
C ASN A 48 -8.93 -18.36 18.81
#